data_AF-A0A1F3K6U0-F1
#
_entry.id   AF-A0A1F3K6U0-F1
#
_cell.length_a   1.000
_cell.length_b   1.000
_cell.length_c   1.000
_cell.angle_alpha   90.00
_cell.angle_beta   90.00
_cell.angle_gamma   90.00
#
_symmetry.space_group_name_H-M   'P 1'
#
loop_
_entity.id
_entity.type
_entity.pdbx_description
1 polymer ?
#
loop_
_entity_poly.entity_id
_entity_poly.type
_entity_poly.pdbx_seq_one_letter_code
_entity_poly.pdbx_strand_id
1 'polypeptide(L)' 'MLVSLDSKLVVLTTVHHLEKPITFKAKIKIKGRTEYIETSIVDKYPNVFSIEQWQDEIETIILYDFEIVKKQN' A
#
# COMPACT_ATOMS: atom_id res chain seq x y z
N MET A 1 -13.13 31.09 -13.87
CA MET A 1 -12.72 29.70 -14.15
C MET A 1 -12.67 28.99 -12.81
N LEU A 2 -13.69 28.18 -12.50
CA LEU A 2 -13.74 27.39 -11.27
C LEU A 2 -13.15 26.01 -11.60
N VAL A 3 -11.97 25.72 -11.07
CA VAL A 3 -11.40 24.37 -11.12
C VAL A 3 -11.98 23.63 -9.93
N SER A 4 -12.93 22.72 -10.13
CA SER A 4 -13.34 21.80 -9.06
C SER A 4 -12.24 20.77 -8.87
N LEU A 5 -11.45 20.93 -7.80
CA LEU A 5 -10.56 19.90 -7.28
C LEU A 5 -11.41 18.88 -6.51
N ASP A 6 -12.20 18.09 -7.23
CA ASP A 6 -12.79 16.87 -6.67
C ASP A 6 -11.68 15.81 -6.54
N SER A 7 -10.71 16.05 -5.65
CA SER A 7 -9.69 15.04 -5.33
C SER A 7 -10.39 13.92 -4.54
N LYS A 8 -10.72 12.82 -5.22
CA LYS A 8 -11.25 11.63 -4.57
C LYS A 8 -10.14 11.00 -3.73
N LEU A 9 -10.27 11.10 -2.41
CA LEU A 9 -9.37 10.42 -1.48
C LEU A 9 -9.63 8.92 -1.55
N VAL A 10 -8.59 8.14 -1.90
CA VAL A 10 -8.62 6.68 -1.83
C VAL A 10 -7.99 6.25 -0.53
N VAL A 11 -8.68 5.38 0.21
CA VAL A 11 -8.17 4.79 1.46
C VAL A 11 -7.83 3.33 1.21
N LEU A 12 -6.57 2.98 1.36
CA LEU A 12 -6.11 1.60 1.32
C LEU A 12 -6.01 1.06 2.74
N THR A 13 -6.70 -0.05 2.97
CA THR A 13 -6.64 -0.76 4.25
C THR A 13 -5.98 -2.12 4.03
N THR A 14 -4.96 -2.43 4.83
CA THR A 14 -4.29 -3.74 4.80
C THR A 14 -4.32 -4.39 6.19
N VAL A 15 -4.54 -5.70 6.20
CA VAL A 15 -4.52 -6.56 7.39
C VAL A 15 -4.04 -7.96 6.96
N HIS A 16 -3.34 -8.65 7.86
CA HIS A 16 -2.99 -10.06 7.67
C HIS A 16 -3.20 -10.84 8.97
N HIS A 17 -3.45 -12.14 8.84
CA HIS A 17 -3.77 -13.05 9.95
C HIS A 17 -2.69 -14.10 10.22
N LEU A 18 -1.49 -13.89 9.69
CA LEU A 18 -0.34 -14.76 9.96
C LEU A 18 0.11 -14.60 11.42
N GLU A 19 0.74 -15.64 11.99
CA GLU A 19 1.20 -15.62 13.39
C GLU A 19 2.38 -14.69 13.65
N LYS A 20 3.14 -14.35 12.59
CA LYS A 20 4.37 -13.56 12.69
C LYS A 20 4.26 -12.29 11.84
N PRO A 21 4.95 -11.19 12.22
CA PRO A 21 5.05 -10.03 11.38
C PRO A 21 5.66 -10.38 10.03
N ILE A 22 5.20 -9.68 8.99
CA ILE A 22 5.71 -9.82 7.63
C ILE A 22 6.19 -8.47 7.12
N THR A 23 7.13 -8.54 6.18
CA THR A 23 7.45 -7.42 5.30
C THR A 23 6.94 -7.72 3.90
N PHE A 24 6.63 -6.68 3.14
CA PHE A 24 6.42 -6.78 1.71
C PHE A 24 6.81 -5.47 1.03
N LYS A 25 7.00 -5.54 -0.29
CA LYS A 25 7.09 -4.38 -1.17
C LYS A 25 5.78 -4.20 -1.90
N ALA A 26 5.45 -2.96 -2.23
CA ALA A 26 4.32 -2.67 -3.09
C ALA A 26 4.74 -1.75 -4.23
N LYS A 27 4.08 -1.92 -5.37
CA LYS A 27 4.14 -0.96 -6.47
C LYS A 27 2.73 -0.64 -6.94
N ILE A 28 2.49 0.64 -7.18
CA ILE A 28 1.16 1.18 -7.42
C ILE A 28 1.16 1.89 -8.77
N LYS A 29 0.15 1.62 -9.58
CA LYS A 29 -0.10 2.31 -10.83
C LYS A 29 -1.30 3.22 -10.66
N ILE A 30 -1.07 4.53 -10.83
CA ILE A 30 -2.12 5.54 -10.80
C ILE A 30 -2.85 5.54 -12.14
N LYS A 31 -4.17 5.68 -12.11
CA LYS A 31 -5.01 5.72 -13.30
C LYS A 31 -4.57 6.83 -14.25
N GLY A 32 -4.37 6.47 -15.52
CA GLY A 32 -3.91 7.40 -16.55
C GLY A 32 -2.39 7.60 -16.60
N ARG A 33 -1.63 7.06 -15.65
CA ARG A 33 -0.17 6.94 -15.77
C ARG A 33 0.21 5.61 -16.41
N THR A 34 1.33 5.56 -17.11
CA THR A 34 1.85 4.31 -17.71
C THR A 34 2.78 3.55 -16.75
N GLU A 35 3.41 4.26 -15.83
CA GLU A 35 4.47 3.75 -14.95
C GLU A 35 3.93 3.28 -13.60
N TYR A 36 4.66 2.32 -13.01
CA TYR A 36 4.48 1.92 -11.62
C TYR A 36 5.35 2.76 -10.71
N ILE A 37 4.81 3.15 -9.56
CA ILE A 37 5.51 3.84 -8.50
C ILE A 37 5.78 2.80 -7.40
N GLU A 38 7.05 2.52 -7.11
CA GLU A 38 7.41 1.69 -5.96
C GLU A 38 7.14 2.43 -4.65
N THR A 39 6.58 1.73 -3.67
CA THR A 39 6.43 2.22 -2.31
C THR A 39 7.55 1.70 -1.43
N SER A 40 7.72 2.29 -0.24
CA SER A 40 8.65 1.77 0.77
C SER A 40 8.33 0.32 1.18
N ILE A 41 9.32 -0.38 1.72
CA ILE A 41 9.12 -1.68 2.39
C ILE A 41 8.22 -1.45 3.61
N VAL A 42 7.18 -2.29 3.74
CA VAL A 42 6.16 -2.12 4.76
C VAL A 42 6.21 -3.27 5.76
N ASP A 43 6.56 -2.97 7.00
CA ASP A 43 6.37 -3.89 8.12
C ASP A 43 4.89 -3.97 8.48
N LYS A 44 4.34 -5.18 8.59
CA LYS A 44 2.99 -5.42 9.10
C LYS A 44 2.97 -6.44 10.22
N TYR A 45 2.24 -6.08 11.27
CA TYR A 45 2.03 -6.89 12.45
C TYR A 45 0.70 -7.66 12.35
N PRO A 46 0.65 -8.90 12.88
CA PRO A 46 -0.54 -9.73 12.88
C PRO A 46 -1.78 -9.01 13.41
N ASN A 47 -2.89 -9.11 12.67
CA ASN A 47 -4.20 -8.58 13.05
C ASN A 47 -4.25 -7.06 13.31
N VAL A 48 -3.24 -6.31 12.86
CA VAL A 48 -3.22 -4.84 12.94
C VAL A 48 -3.67 -4.26 11.61
N PHE A 49 -4.67 -3.37 11.65
CA PHE A 49 -5.06 -2.59 10.49
C PHE A 49 -4.02 -1.52 10.20
N SER A 50 -3.59 -1.45 8.94
CA SER A 50 -2.87 -0.30 8.41
C SER A 50 -3.75 0.45 7.45
N ILE A 51 -3.68 1.78 7.51
CA ILE A 51 -4.47 2.69 6.70
C ILE A 51 -3.49 3.64 5.98
N GLU A 52 -3.59 3.69 4.66
CA GLU A 52 -2.82 4.59 3.80
C GLU A 52 -3.78 5.43 2.96
N GLN A 53 -3.55 6.73 2.89
CA GLN A 53 -4.37 7.67 2.12
C GLN A 53 -3.66 8.08 0.85
N TRP A 54 -4.37 7.98 -0.27
CA TRP A 54 -3.87 8.33 -1.59
C TRP A 54 -4.76 9.42 -2.21
N GLN A 55 -4.12 10.44 -2.78
CA GLN A 55 -4.81 11.59 -3.40
C GLN A 55 -5.28 11.29 -4.82
N ASP A 56 -4.66 10.30 -5.47
CA ASP A 56 -4.94 9.91 -6.84
C ASP A 56 -5.70 8.57 -6.89
N GLU A 57 -6.52 8.38 -7.94
CA GLU A 57 -7.22 7.13 -8.19
C GLU A 57 -6.22 6.03 -8.59
N ILE A 58 -6.24 4.91 -7.86
CA ILE A 58 -5.35 3.78 -8.12
C ILE A 58 -5.99 2.85 -9.15
N GLU A 59 -5.23 2.51 -10.20
CA GLU A 59 -5.62 1.51 -11.21
C GLU A 59 -5.21 0.10 -10.79
N THR A 60 -3.96 -0.06 -10.35
CA THR A 60 -3.39 -1.36 -9.98
C THR A 60 -2.51 -1.25 -8.75
N ILE A 61 -2.58 -2.26 -7.88
CA ILE A 61 -1.64 -2.47 -6.77
C ILE A 61 -1.04 -3.86 -6.92
N ILE A 62 0.27 -3.97 -6.82
CA ILE A 62 0.99 -5.24 -6.81
C ILE A 62 1.79 -5.31 -5.52
N LEU A 63 1.52 -6.34 -4.72
CA LEU A 63 2.28 -6.67 -3.51
C LEU A 63 3.22 -7.84 -3.82
N TYR A 64 4.48 -7.75 -3.41
CA TYR A 64 5.52 -8.73 -3.74
C TYR A 64 6.63 -8.78 -2.68
N ASP A 65 7.56 -9.73 -2.82
CA ASP A 65 8.68 -9.96 -1.89
C ASP A 65 8.22 -10.10 -0.43
N PHE A 66 7.23 -10.97 -0.19
CA PHE A 66 6.74 -11.23 1.16
C PHE A 66 7.76 -12.05 1.96
N GLU A 67 8.16 -11.54 3.12
CA GLU A 67 9.07 -12.23 4.03
C GLU A 67 8.51 -12.24 5.47
N ILE A 68 8.78 -13.31 6.22
CA ILE A 68 8.51 -13.34 7.66
C ILE A 68 9.65 -12.62 8.38
N VAL A 69 9.31 -11.61 9.18
CA VAL A 69 10.30 -10.90 10.01
C VAL A 69 10.92 -11.90 10.99
N LYS A 70 12.21 -12.20 10.81
CA LYS A 70 12.97 -13.01 11.76
C LYS A 70 13.27 -12.15 12.98
N LYS A 71 13.02 -12.70 14.17
CA LYS A 71 13.44 -12.07 15.44
C LYS A 71 14.95 -11.80 15.34
N GLN A 72 15.37 -10.54 15.46
CA GLN A 72 16.78 -10.24 15.75
C GLN A 72 17.03 -10.76 17.17
N ASN A 73 17.83 -11.82 17.27
CA ASN A 73 18.37 -12.32 18.54
C ASN A 73 19.50 -11.42 19.02
#